data_AF-A0A944S0N5-F1
#
_entry.id   AF-A0A944S0N5-F1
#
_cell.length_a   1.000
_cell.length_b   1.000
_cell.length_c   1.000
_cell.angle_alpha   90.00
_cell.angle_beta   90.00
_cell.angle_gamma   90.00
#
_symmetry.space_group_name_H-M   'P 1'
#
loop_
_entity.id
_entity.type
_entity.pdbx_description
1 polymer ?
#
loop_
_entity_poly.entity_id
_entity_poly.type
_entity_poly.pdbx_seq_one_letter_code
_entity_poly.pdbx_strand_id
1 'polypeptide(L)'
;MTKSPQVLPDAADLPTPAQIRSAIFIDIKGPSDDLPVLASFFAAEDAEGVPVQVVTDVAFADAALAKDLRVQGFEDLIEDLVERCQQDERSLITWGTALADATDRHTQGPALGRQLATLILDVRPALLATGTATGSKARKRREPDLVDLLRRAELPIPRNLGSKQSTQRLRYVRQQLARHDAYESITSTAKAKWTKLLQQGQNDCRGVYQLLTAIVAKPTQE
;
A
#
# COMPACT_ATOMS: atom_id res chain seq x y z
N MET A 1 -6.33 30.81 26.71
CA MET A 1 -5.47 29.70 26.24
C MET A 1 -5.62 29.61 24.73
N THR A 2 -4.75 30.30 24.02
CA THR A 2 -4.67 30.30 22.56
C THR A 2 -4.07 28.97 22.11
N LYS A 3 -4.82 28.21 21.30
CA LYS A 3 -4.29 27.03 20.61
C LYS A 3 -3.19 27.52 19.67
N SER A 4 -1.95 27.14 19.95
CA SER A 4 -0.86 27.27 18.98
C SER A 4 -1.26 26.56 17.70
N PRO A 5 -1.14 27.19 16.53
CA PRO A 5 -1.34 26.50 15.26
C PRO A 5 -0.31 25.38 15.18
N GLN A 6 -0.79 24.14 15.01
CA GLN A 6 0.07 23.04 14.59
C GLN A 6 0.66 23.44 13.23
N VAL A 7 1.97 23.69 13.24
CA VAL A 7 2.79 23.82 12.04
C VAL A 7 2.67 22.48 11.33
N LEU A 8 2.01 22.46 10.17
CA LEU A 8 2.08 21.34 9.25
C LEU A 8 3.57 21.13 8.95
N PRO A 9 4.13 19.91 9.06
CA PRO A 9 5.49 19.67 8.66
C PRO A 9 5.66 20.10 7.20
N ASP A 10 6.79 20.75 6.90
CA ASP A 10 7.19 21.10 5.54
C ASP A 10 6.93 19.90 4.61
N ALA A 11 6.40 20.17 3.41
CA ALA A 11 6.08 19.13 2.44
C ALA A 11 7.28 18.20 2.29
N ALA A 12 7.13 16.93 2.71
CA ALA A 12 8.22 15.97 2.58
C ALA A 12 8.72 15.97 1.14
N ASP A 13 10.04 16.05 0.96
CA ASP A 13 10.63 16.00 -0.37
C ASP A 13 10.30 14.66 -1.03
N LEU A 14 10.16 14.68 -2.37
CA LEU A 14 10.07 13.43 -3.12
C LEU A 14 11.37 12.63 -2.93
N PRO A 15 11.30 11.29 -2.83
CA PRO A 15 12.48 10.45 -2.79
C PRO A 15 13.32 10.65 -4.07
N THR A 16 14.64 10.64 -3.89
CA THR A 16 15.59 10.77 -4.99
C THR A 16 15.48 9.59 -5.97
N PRO A 17 15.96 9.73 -7.21
CA PRO A 17 16.02 8.61 -8.16
C PRO A 17 16.76 7.39 -7.61
N ALA A 18 17.79 7.59 -6.79
CA ALA A 18 18.55 6.51 -6.17
C ALA A 18 17.72 5.75 -5.13
N GLN A 19 17.01 6.48 -4.25
CA GLN A 19 16.11 5.87 -3.27
C GLN A 19 14.98 5.09 -3.94
N ILE A 20 14.41 5.62 -5.04
CA ILE A 20 13.35 4.92 -5.79
C ILE A 20 13.87 3.60 -6.35
N ARG A 21 15.10 3.56 -6.89
CA ARG A 21 15.69 2.37 -7.50
C ARG A 21 16.07 1.27 -6.51
N SER A 22 16.33 1.59 -5.25
CA SER A 22 16.63 0.60 -4.22
C SER A 22 15.42 0.26 -3.33
N ALA A 23 14.34 1.04 -3.38
CA ALA A 23 13.20 0.88 -2.48
C ALA A 23 12.41 -0.42 -2.68
N ILE A 24 11.68 -0.79 -1.63
CA ILE A 24 10.58 -1.75 -1.67
C ILE A 24 9.27 -0.97 -1.67
N PHE A 25 8.40 -1.23 -2.65
CA PHE A 25 7.06 -0.66 -2.72
C PHE A 25 6.09 -1.62 -2.04
N ILE A 26 5.27 -1.12 -1.12
CA ILE A 26 4.36 -1.95 -0.34
C ILE A 26 2.99 -1.29 -0.15
N ASP A 27 1.96 -2.13 -0.18
CA ASP A 27 0.59 -1.79 0.16
C ASP A 27 -0.03 -2.93 0.99
N ILE A 28 -0.93 -2.56 1.91
CA ILE A 28 -1.66 -3.51 2.75
C ILE A 28 -3.17 -3.35 2.56
N LYS A 29 -3.89 -4.48 2.64
CA LYS A 29 -5.34 -4.54 2.60
C LYS A 29 -5.88 -5.20 3.86
N GLY A 30 -6.73 -4.47 4.56
CA GLY A 30 -7.45 -4.92 5.74
C GLY A 30 -8.62 -3.99 6.05
N PRO A 31 -9.45 -4.32 7.03
CA PRO A 31 -10.30 -3.34 7.71
C PRO A 31 -9.42 -2.25 8.35
N SER A 32 -9.93 -1.03 8.46
CA SER A 32 -9.15 0.09 9.02
C SER A 32 -8.69 -0.17 10.45
N ASP A 33 -9.53 -0.82 11.25
CA ASP A 33 -9.39 -1.00 12.70
C ASP A 33 -8.95 -2.41 13.12
N ASP A 34 -8.67 -3.28 12.15
CA ASP A 34 -8.35 -4.70 12.38
C ASP A 34 -7.04 -5.07 11.67
N LEU A 35 -6.54 -6.27 11.97
CA LEU A 35 -5.30 -6.77 11.39
C LEU A 35 -5.39 -6.73 9.84
N PRO A 36 -4.33 -6.26 9.16
CA PRO A 36 -4.22 -6.43 7.72
C PRO A 36 -4.35 -7.91 7.36
N VAL A 37 -4.96 -8.20 6.21
CA VAL A 37 -5.16 -9.56 5.72
C VAL A 37 -4.22 -9.88 4.56
N LEU A 38 -3.84 -8.88 3.77
CA LEU A 38 -3.00 -9.04 2.60
C LEU A 38 -1.96 -7.93 2.58
N ALA A 39 -0.69 -8.29 2.47
CA ALA A 39 0.38 -7.40 2.06
C ALA A 39 0.78 -7.72 0.62
N SER A 40 1.00 -6.68 -0.19
CA SER A 40 1.58 -6.81 -1.54
C SER A 40 2.82 -5.93 -1.60
N PHE A 41 3.93 -6.46 -2.11
CA PHE A 41 5.15 -5.69 -2.24
C PHE A 41 6.10 -6.21 -3.33
N PHE A 42 6.99 -5.35 -3.81
CA PHE A 42 8.10 -5.71 -4.69
C PHE A 42 9.28 -4.76 -4.49
N ALA A 43 10.49 -5.24 -4.72
CA ALA A 43 11.67 -4.38 -4.82
C ALA A 43 11.71 -3.72 -6.20
N ALA A 44 12.15 -2.47 -6.29
CA ALA A 44 12.07 -1.68 -7.53
C ALA A 44 12.76 -2.36 -8.74
N GLU A 45 13.84 -3.10 -8.52
CA GLU A 45 14.50 -3.90 -9.56
C GLU A 45 13.61 -5.02 -10.15
N ASP A 46 12.59 -5.45 -9.41
CA ASP A 46 11.63 -6.49 -9.79
C ASP A 46 10.28 -5.90 -10.27
N ALA A 47 10.22 -4.59 -10.58
CA ALA A 47 8.95 -3.89 -10.84
C ALA A 47 8.11 -4.46 -11.99
N GLU A 48 8.74 -5.11 -12.98
CA GLU A 48 8.08 -5.79 -14.10
C GLU A 48 7.52 -7.18 -13.72
N GLY A 49 8.01 -7.77 -12.63
CA GLY A 49 7.59 -9.07 -12.12
C GLY A 49 6.22 -9.08 -11.45
N VAL A 50 5.80 -10.23 -10.93
CA VAL A 50 4.58 -10.32 -10.10
C VAL A 50 4.97 -9.94 -8.66
N PRO A 51 4.30 -8.96 -8.03
CA PRO A 51 4.56 -8.62 -6.64
C PRO A 51 4.41 -9.82 -5.72
N VAL A 52 5.26 -9.89 -4.69
CA VAL A 52 5.09 -10.82 -3.58
C VAL A 52 3.79 -10.45 -2.87
N GLN A 53 2.96 -11.47 -2.60
CA GLN A 53 1.73 -11.31 -1.84
C GLN A 53 1.70 -12.28 -0.68
N VAL A 54 1.50 -11.75 0.53
CA VAL A 54 1.48 -12.52 1.78
C VAL A 54 0.14 -12.32 2.44
N VAL A 55 -0.49 -13.43 2.83
CA VAL A 55 -1.73 -13.42 3.62
C VAL A 55 -1.36 -13.43 5.09
N THR A 56 -1.82 -12.43 5.83
CA THR A 56 -1.41 -12.18 7.22
C THR A 56 -2.41 -12.63 8.28
N ASP A 57 -3.60 -13.04 7.85
CA ASP A 57 -4.66 -13.60 8.70
C ASP A 57 -4.90 -15.07 8.33
N VAL A 58 -4.67 -15.97 9.30
CA VAL A 58 -4.85 -17.42 9.15
C VAL A 58 -6.28 -17.82 8.81
N ALA A 59 -7.27 -16.97 9.10
CA ALA A 59 -8.66 -17.19 8.67
C ALA A 59 -8.83 -17.22 7.13
N PHE A 60 -7.80 -16.80 6.39
CA PHE A 60 -7.74 -16.84 4.92
C PHE A 60 -6.75 -17.88 4.39
N ALA A 61 -6.22 -18.77 5.23
CA ALA A 61 -5.18 -19.74 4.84
C ALA A 61 -5.57 -20.60 3.62
N ASP A 62 -6.81 -21.10 3.56
CA ASP A 62 -7.28 -21.88 2.41
C ASP A 62 -7.34 -21.06 1.12
N ALA A 63 -7.72 -19.78 1.23
CA ALA A 63 -7.74 -18.88 0.08
C ALA A 63 -6.32 -18.52 -0.38
N ALA A 64 -5.37 -18.47 0.55
CA ALA A 64 -3.95 -18.32 0.25
C ALA A 64 -3.42 -19.56 -0.48
N LEU A 65 -3.69 -20.76 0.05
CA LEU A 65 -3.28 -22.04 -0.54
C LEU A 65 -3.81 -22.21 -1.97
N ALA A 66 -5.08 -21.89 -2.22
CA ALA A 66 -5.67 -21.98 -3.55
C ALA A 66 -5.09 -21.00 -4.59
N LYS A 67 -4.20 -20.10 -4.16
CA LYS A 67 -3.49 -19.12 -4.99
C LYS A 67 -1.98 -19.23 -4.83
N ASP A 68 -1.48 -20.30 -4.22
CA ASP A 68 -0.07 -20.54 -3.95
C ASP A 68 0.60 -19.37 -3.20
N LEU A 69 -0.14 -18.74 -2.28
CA LEU A 69 0.33 -17.62 -1.48
C LEU A 69 0.82 -18.09 -0.10
N ARG A 70 1.90 -17.47 0.39
CA ARG A 70 2.40 -17.68 1.75
C ARG A 70 1.41 -17.09 2.77
N VAL A 71 1.26 -17.80 3.88
CA VAL A 71 0.65 -17.28 5.11
C VAL A 71 1.75 -17.02 6.13
N GLN A 72 1.75 -15.84 6.75
CA GLN A 72 2.74 -15.42 7.74
C GLN A 72 2.11 -14.41 8.70
N GLY A 73 2.45 -14.39 9.99
CA GLY A 73 1.95 -13.37 10.91
C GLY A 73 2.28 -11.95 10.42
N PHE A 74 1.39 -10.99 10.67
CA PHE A 74 1.64 -9.59 10.25
C PHE A 74 2.90 -9.04 10.91
N GLU A 75 3.11 -9.28 12.20
CA GLU A 75 4.32 -8.86 12.93
C GLU A 75 5.58 -9.47 12.33
N ASP A 76 5.63 -10.79 12.15
CA ASP A 76 6.75 -11.49 11.52
C ASP A 76 7.06 -10.93 10.12
N LEU A 77 6.03 -10.59 9.34
CA LEU A 77 6.22 -9.99 8.01
C LEU A 77 6.88 -8.60 8.10
N ILE A 78 6.48 -7.78 9.06
CA ILE A 78 7.09 -6.46 9.26
C ILE A 78 8.54 -6.60 9.75
N GLU A 79 8.82 -7.55 10.65
CA GLU A 79 10.18 -7.87 11.08
C GLU A 79 11.08 -8.26 9.90
N ASP A 80 10.63 -9.21 9.07
CA ASP A 80 11.35 -9.65 7.85
C ASP A 80 11.63 -8.46 6.90
N LEU A 81 10.64 -7.57 6.72
CA LEU A 81 10.79 -6.41 5.84
C LEU A 81 11.74 -5.36 6.43
N VAL A 82 11.66 -5.09 7.73
CA VAL A 82 12.56 -4.17 8.43
C VAL A 82 13.99 -4.68 8.36
N GLU A 83 14.20 -5.96 8.66
CA GLU A 83 15.51 -6.60 8.57
C GLU A 83 16.09 -6.49 7.15
N ARG A 84 15.31 -6.85 6.13
CA ARG A 84 15.72 -6.75 4.73
C ARG A 84 16.08 -5.31 4.35
N CYS A 85 15.27 -4.34 4.74
CA CYS A 85 15.54 -2.93 4.45
C CYS A 85 16.81 -2.41 5.14
N GLN A 86 17.12 -2.88 6.34
CA GLN A 86 18.35 -2.52 7.05
C GLN A 86 19.58 -3.17 6.41
N GLN A 87 19.49 -4.45 6.03
CA GLN A 87 20.59 -5.20 5.43
C GLN A 87 20.95 -4.68 4.03
N ASP A 88 19.94 -4.34 3.23
CA ASP A 88 20.12 -3.92 1.84
C ASP A 88 20.15 -2.38 1.68
N GLU A 89 20.08 -1.62 2.78
CA GLU A 89 19.99 -0.14 2.78
C GLU A 89 18.83 0.41 1.91
N ARG A 90 17.63 -0.15 2.11
CA ARG A 90 16.42 0.18 1.34
C ARG A 90 15.39 0.93 2.16
N SER A 91 14.63 1.80 1.50
CA SER A 91 13.42 2.39 2.06
C SER A 91 12.17 1.58 1.71
N LEU A 92 11.13 1.67 2.55
CA LEU A 92 9.79 1.17 2.28
C LEU A 92 8.91 2.32 1.79
N ILE A 93 8.53 2.31 0.52
CA ILE A 93 7.68 3.34 -0.07
C ILE A 93 6.22 2.92 0.03
N THR A 94 5.39 3.80 0.63
CA THR A 94 3.96 3.57 0.83
C THR A 94 3.12 4.71 0.24
N TRP A 95 1.83 4.44 0.04
CA TRP A 95 0.83 5.48 -0.25
C TRP A 95 -0.07 5.70 0.97
N GLY A 96 0.30 6.66 1.81
CA GLY A 96 -0.36 6.95 3.09
C GLY A 96 0.24 6.18 4.28
N THR A 97 -0.37 6.41 5.44
CA THR A 97 0.12 5.97 6.76
C THR A 97 -0.33 4.58 7.18
N ALA A 98 -1.17 3.90 6.37
CA ALA A 98 -1.86 2.69 6.80
C ALA A 98 -0.93 1.58 7.33
N LEU A 99 0.25 1.40 6.70
CA LEU A 99 1.24 0.42 7.14
C LEU A 99 1.82 0.76 8.52
N ALA A 100 2.20 2.02 8.73
CA ALA A 100 2.71 2.50 10.01
C ALA A 100 1.62 2.40 11.10
N ASP A 101 0.41 2.88 10.80
CA ASP A 101 -0.73 2.82 11.70
C ASP A 101 -1.08 1.38 12.09
N ALA A 102 -1.00 0.43 11.16
CA ALA A 102 -1.25 -0.99 11.43
C ALA A 102 -0.12 -1.60 12.28
N THR A 103 1.14 -1.25 12.00
CA THR A 103 2.30 -1.74 12.76
C THR A 103 2.19 -1.28 14.21
N ASP A 104 1.93 0.01 14.45
CA ASP A 104 1.79 0.56 15.80
C ASP A 104 0.65 -0.08 16.60
N ARG A 105 -0.42 -0.52 15.93
CA ARG A 105 -1.60 -1.11 16.58
C ARG A 105 -1.50 -2.61 16.81
N HIS A 106 -0.77 -3.33 15.96
CA HIS A 106 -0.86 -4.79 15.88
C HIS A 106 0.45 -5.54 16.14
N THR A 107 1.52 -4.85 16.55
CA THR A 107 2.81 -5.47 16.90
C THR A 107 3.13 -5.32 18.39
N GLN A 108 3.81 -6.32 18.96
CA GLN A 108 4.16 -6.42 20.37
C GLN A 108 5.45 -5.66 20.70
N GLY A 109 5.49 -4.35 20.40
CA GLY A 109 6.56 -3.52 20.95
C GLY A 109 6.80 -2.22 20.19
N PRO A 110 7.01 -1.11 20.91
CA PRO A 110 7.27 0.18 20.27
C PRO A 110 8.62 0.23 19.55
N ALA A 111 9.47 -0.81 19.67
CA ALA A 111 10.75 -0.89 18.98
C ALA A 111 10.57 -1.13 17.47
N LEU A 112 9.71 -2.06 17.07
CA LEU A 112 9.48 -2.39 15.67
C LEU A 112 8.85 -1.20 14.92
N GLY A 113 7.82 -0.58 15.50
CA GLY A 113 7.22 0.65 14.95
C GLY A 113 8.23 1.79 14.78
N ARG A 114 9.14 1.99 15.74
CA ARG A 114 10.22 2.98 15.61
C ARG A 114 11.22 2.63 14.50
N GLN A 115 11.62 1.37 14.39
CA GLN A 115 12.53 0.94 13.31
C GLN A 115 11.86 1.14 11.94
N LEU A 116 10.61 0.70 11.80
CA LEU A 116 9.84 0.88 10.59
C LEU A 116 9.68 2.37 10.23
N ALA A 117 9.42 3.24 11.22
CA ALA A 117 9.29 4.68 11.00
C ALA A 117 10.56 5.34 10.44
N THR A 118 11.75 4.77 10.69
CA THR A 118 13.00 5.26 10.07
C THR A 118 13.18 4.81 8.61
N LEU A 119 12.43 3.81 8.16
CA LEU A 119 12.54 3.20 6.83
C LEU A 119 11.38 3.59 5.90
N ILE A 120 10.21 3.92 6.46
CA ILE A 120 9.03 4.29 5.68
C ILE A 120 9.19 5.68 5.06
N LEU A 121 8.87 5.75 3.77
CA LEU A 121 8.65 6.97 3.01
C LEU A 121 7.21 7.00 2.50
N ASP A 122 6.33 7.73 3.20
CA ASP A 122 5.00 8.04 2.68
C ASP A 122 5.11 9.13 1.61
N VAL A 123 4.94 8.73 0.35
CA VAL A 123 5.11 9.64 -0.78
C VAL A 123 3.85 10.45 -1.09
N ARG A 124 2.71 10.16 -0.44
CA ARG A 124 1.44 10.83 -0.75
C ARG A 124 1.49 12.35 -0.55
N PRO A 125 1.97 12.91 0.57
CA PRO A 125 2.03 14.37 0.76
C PRO A 125 2.89 15.07 -0.31
N ALA A 126 4.06 14.51 -0.60
CA ALA A 126 4.99 15.03 -1.61
C ALA A 126 4.37 15.04 -3.02
N LEU A 127 3.75 13.94 -3.41
CA LEU A 127 3.08 13.77 -4.71
C LEU A 127 1.84 14.66 -4.87
N LEU A 128 1.19 15.05 -3.78
CA LEU A 128 0.09 16.01 -3.83
C LEU A 128 0.59 17.45 -3.98
N ALA A 129 1.76 17.77 -3.41
CA ALA A 129 2.38 19.07 -3.56
C ALA A 129 2.81 19.34 -5.01
N THR A 130 3.22 18.31 -5.77
CA THR A 130 3.67 18.47 -7.17
C THR A 130 2.57 18.86 -8.16
N GLY A 131 1.29 18.90 -7.76
CA GLY A 131 0.16 19.11 -8.66
C GLY A 131 -1.07 19.79 -8.05
N THR A 132 -0.90 20.63 -7.01
CA THR A 132 -2.00 21.39 -6.38
C THR A 132 -1.97 22.91 -6.61
N ALA A 133 -1.03 23.44 -7.40
CA ALA A 133 -0.97 24.87 -7.72
C ALA A 133 -1.23 25.18 -9.20
N THR A 134 -2.31 24.66 -9.79
CA THR A 134 -2.83 25.20 -11.07
C THR A 134 -4.32 25.46 -10.99
N GLY A 135 -4.67 26.70 -11.32
CA GLY A 135 -5.87 27.39 -10.87
C GLY A 135 -7.20 26.79 -11.31
N SER A 136 -8.16 26.76 -10.39
CA SER A 136 -9.53 27.18 -10.67
C SER A 136 -10.21 27.53 -9.36
N LYS A 137 -10.73 28.75 -9.26
CA LYS A 137 -11.58 29.19 -8.15
C LYS A 137 -12.72 28.19 -7.91
N ALA A 138 -13.04 27.96 -6.63
CA ALA A 138 -14.31 27.46 -6.11
C ALA A 138 -14.72 25.99 -6.42
N ARG A 139 -14.30 25.08 -5.54
CA ARG A 139 -15.18 24.17 -4.76
C ARG A 139 -14.28 23.34 -3.83
N LYS A 140 -14.81 22.96 -2.65
CA LYS A 140 -14.23 21.91 -1.77
C LYS A 140 -14.06 20.61 -2.57
N ARG A 141 -13.01 20.52 -3.39
CA ARG A 141 -12.68 19.30 -4.11
C ARG A 141 -12.02 18.37 -3.10
N ARG A 142 -12.48 17.12 -3.07
CA ARG A 142 -11.79 16.04 -2.35
C ARG A 142 -10.32 16.04 -2.75
N GLU A 143 -9.45 15.69 -1.82
CA GLU A 143 -8.04 15.49 -2.11
C GLU A 143 -7.89 14.45 -3.24
N PRO A 144 -6.99 14.69 -4.22
CA PRO A 144 -6.72 13.71 -5.28
C PRO A 144 -6.29 12.37 -4.70
N ASP A 145 -6.79 11.28 -5.28
CA ASP A 145 -6.27 9.93 -5.01
C ASP A 145 -5.21 9.54 -6.04
N LEU A 146 -4.61 8.35 -5.86
CA LEU A 146 -3.58 7.82 -6.78
C LEU A 146 -4.08 7.74 -8.23
N VAL A 147 -5.37 7.41 -8.43
CA VAL A 147 -5.99 7.34 -9.77
C VAL A 147 -6.02 8.73 -10.40
N ASP A 148 -6.40 9.75 -9.63
CA ASP A 148 -6.42 11.13 -10.09
C ASP A 148 -5.01 11.63 -10.45
N LEU A 149 -3.98 11.25 -9.69
CA LEU A 149 -2.59 11.62 -9.98
C LEU A 149 -2.03 10.91 -11.21
N LEU A 150 -2.23 9.60 -11.36
CA LEU A 150 -1.85 8.87 -12.58
C LEU A 150 -2.50 9.47 -13.82
N ARG A 151 -3.78 9.84 -13.74
CA ARG A 151 -4.50 10.49 -14.84
C ARG A 151 -3.84 11.82 -15.24
N ARG A 152 -3.46 12.64 -14.27
CA ARG A 152 -2.77 13.93 -14.51
C ARG A 152 -1.39 13.75 -15.12
N ALA A 153 -0.70 12.66 -14.76
CA ALA A 153 0.58 12.30 -15.33
C ALA A 153 0.46 11.62 -16.70
N GLU A 154 -0.77 11.48 -17.25
CA GLU A 154 -1.07 10.79 -18.51
C GLU A 154 -0.60 9.32 -18.53
N LEU A 155 -0.58 8.69 -17.35
CA LEU A 155 -0.18 7.30 -17.19
C LEU A 155 -1.39 6.34 -17.31
N PRO A 156 -1.17 5.10 -17.77
CA PRO A 156 -2.21 4.07 -17.76
C PRO A 156 -2.77 3.84 -16.35
N ILE A 157 -4.09 3.70 -16.24
CA ILE A 157 -4.78 3.42 -14.98
C ILE A 157 -5.14 1.93 -14.95
N PRO A 158 -4.50 1.10 -14.10
CA PRO A 158 -4.84 -0.31 -13.98
C PRO A 158 -6.28 -0.52 -13.49
N ARG A 159 -6.89 -1.63 -13.90
CA ARG A 159 -8.21 -2.04 -13.39
C ARG A 159 -8.12 -2.29 -11.88
N ASN A 160 -9.18 -1.96 -11.13
CA ASN A 160 -9.28 -2.16 -9.67
C ASN A 160 -8.31 -1.33 -8.81
N LEU A 161 -7.46 -0.47 -9.38
CA LEU A 161 -6.63 0.48 -8.63
C LEU A 161 -7.50 1.36 -7.73
N GLY A 162 -7.09 1.54 -6.47
CA GLY A 162 -7.74 2.44 -5.50
C GLY A 162 -9.19 2.06 -5.16
N SER A 163 -9.59 0.80 -5.41
CA SER A 163 -10.98 0.38 -5.19
C SER A 163 -11.38 0.45 -3.70
N LYS A 164 -12.49 1.14 -3.40
CA LYS A 164 -13.05 1.26 -2.03
C LYS A 164 -13.79 0.00 -1.55
N GLN A 165 -13.51 -1.15 -2.16
CA GLN A 165 -14.27 -2.39 -2.00
C GLN A 165 -13.50 -3.45 -1.20
N SER A 166 -12.25 -3.21 -0.83
CA SER A 166 -11.37 -4.17 -0.16
C SER A 166 -12.00 -4.77 1.09
N THR A 167 -12.47 -3.94 2.02
CA THR A 167 -13.10 -4.39 3.27
C THR A 167 -14.36 -5.22 3.01
N GLN A 168 -15.19 -4.82 2.04
CA GLN A 168 -16.38 -5.60 1.67
C GLN A 168 -16.01 -6.95 1.07
N ARG A 169 -14.99 -7.00 0.21
CA ARG A 169 -14.50 -8.24 -0.41
C ARG A 169 -13.94 -9.18 0.66
N LEU A 170 -13.08 -8.67 1.54
CA LEU A 170 -12.52 -9.41 2.66
C LEU A 170 -13.59 -9.99 3.57
N ARG A 171 -14.55 -9.17 4.01
CA ARG A 171 -15.67 -9.61 4.85
C ARG A 171 -16.47 -10.72 4.17
N TYR A 172 -16.76 -10.58 2.88
CA TYR A 172 -17.53 -11.58 2.13
C TYR A 172 -16.77 -12.91 2.00
N VAL A 173 -15.48 -12.86 1.69
CA VAL A 173 -14.64 -14.06 1.58
C VAL A 173 -14.53 -14.76 2.94
N ARG A 174 -14.26 -14.02 4.02
CA ARG A 174 -14.21 -14.57 5.38
C ARG A 174 -15.50 -15.27 5.78
N GLN A 175 -16.65 -14.65 5.51
CA GLN A 175 -17.96 -15.25 5.78
C GLN A 175 -18.21 -16.53 4.98
N GLN A 176 -17.62 -16.66 3.79
CA GLN A 176 -17.76 -17.85 2.96
C GLN A 176 -16.83 -18.97 3.44
N LEU A 177 -15.58 -18.65 3.76
CA LEU A 177 -14.63 -19.61 4.34
C LEU A 177 -15.18 -20.19 5.64
N ALA A 178 -15.69 -19.34 6.54
CA ALA A 178 -16.26 -19.77 7.82
C ALA A 178 -17.55 -20.61 7.71
N ARG A 179 -18.21 -20.65 6.54
CA ARG A 179 -19.44 -21.43 6.32
C ARG A 179 -19.20 -22.76 5.61
N HIS A 180 -18.13 -22.86 4.85
CA HIS A 180 -17.91 -23.93 3.88
C HIS A 180 -16.62 -24.73 4.17
N ASP A 181 -15.85 -24.34 5.19
CA ASP A 181 -14.63 -24.99 5.74
C ASP A 181 -13.49 -25.27 4.75
N ALA A 182 -13.67 -24.93 3.47
CA ALA A 182 -12.66 -25.07 2.42
C ALA A 182 -12.88 -24.00 1.34
N TYR A 183 -11.78 -23.46 0.79
CA TYR A 183 -11.86 -22.53 -0.34
C TYR A 183 -12.54 -23.14 -1.57
N GLU A 184 -12.38 -24.44 -1.83
CA GLU A 184 -13.03 -25.04 -2.99
C GLU A 184 -14.56 -25.04 -2.92
N SER A 185 -15.09 -25.08 -1.71
CA SER A 185 -16.52 -25.13 -1.41
C SER A 185 -17.20 -23.77 -1.41
N ILE A 186 -16.46 -22.65 -1.49
CA ILE A 186 -17.06 -21.31 -1.54
C ILE A 186 -17.61 -20.97 -2.92
N THR A 187 -18.55 -20.02 -2.96
CA THR A 187 -19.16 -19.56 -4.22
C THR A 187 -18.14 -18.98 -5.20
N SER A 188 -18.43 -19.11 -6.50
CA SER A 188 -17.64 -18.46 -7.58
C SER A 188 -17.50 -16.94 -7.37
N THR A 189 -18.53 -16.30 -6.83
CA THR A 189 -18.51 -14.88 -6.43
C THR A 189 -17.45 -14.58 -5.37
N ALA A 190 -17.30 -15.44 -4.36
CA ALA A 190 -16.28 -15.27 -3.34
C ALA A 190 -14.87 -15.44 -3.92
N LYS A 191 -14.65 -16.48 -4.74
CA LYS A 191 -13.39 -16.71 -5.47
C LYS A 191 -13.02 -15.50 -6.37
N ALA A 192 -14.01 -14.91 -7.05
CA ALA A 192 -13.80 -13.71 -7.86
C ALA A 192 -13.47 -12.46 -7.02
N LYS A 193 -14.09 -12.30 -5.85
CA LYS A 193 -13.77 -11.19 -4.92
C LYS A 193 -12.36 -11.32 -4.35
N TRP A 194 -11.93 -12.54 -4.02
CA TRP A 194 -10.56 -12.82 -3.61
C TRP A 194 -9.56 -12.44 -4.71
N THR A 195 -9.77 -12.92 -5.93
CA THR A 195 -8.92 -12.58 -7.08
C THR A 195 -8.84 -11.07 -7.34
N LYS A 196 -9.96 -10.34 -7.23
CA LYS A 196 -9.98 -8.87 -7.37
C LYS A 196 -9.25 -8.14 -6.25
N LEU A 197 -9.22 -8.70 -5.05
CA LEU A 197 -8.45 -8.15 -3.93
C LEU A 197 -6.94 -8.28 -4.20
N LEU A 198 -6.51 -9.47 -4.64
CA LEU A 198 -5.11 -9.72 -5.01
C LEU A 198 -4.63 -8.77 -6.12
N GLN A 199 -5.41 -8.66 -7.19
CA GLN A 199 -5.12 -7.72 -8.29
C GLN A 199 -5.05 -6.27 -7.82
N GLN A 200 -5.91 -5.88 -6.87
CA GLN A 200 -5.89 -4.53 -6.34
C GLN A 200 -4.60 -4.24 -5.57
N GLY A 201 -4.15 -5.14 -4.68
CA GLY A 201 -2.89 -4.94 -3.94
C GLY A 201 -1.68 -4.80 -4.87
N GLN A 202 -1.61 -5.62 -5.93
CA GLN A 202 -0.57 -5.53 -6.96
C GLN A 202 -0.60 -4.16 -7.66
N ASN A 203 -1.79 -3.74 -8.10
CA ASN A 203 -1.95 -2.51 -8.87
C ASN A 203 -1.70 -1.26 -8.01
N ASP A 204 -2.10 -1.26 -6.74
CA ASP A 204 -1.86 -0.14 -5.83
C ASP A 204 -0.35 0.09 -5.63
N CYS A 205 0.45 -0.96 -5.41
CA CYS A 205 1.92 -0.85 -5.34
C CYS A 205 2.52 -0.32 -6.65
N ARG A 206 2.13 -0.95 -7.78
CA ARG A 206 2.69 -0.61 -9.10
C ARG A 206 2.32 0.81 -9.52
N GLY A 207 1.11 1.26 -9.20
CA GLY A 207 0.66 2.62 -9.48
C GLY A 207 1.51 3.67 -8.78
N VAL A 208 1.91 3.43 -7.52
CA VAL A 208 2.82 4.33 -6.79
C VAL A 208 4.19 4.38 -7.47
N TYR A 209 4.78 3.22 -7.78
CA TYR A 209 6.07 3.15 -8.47
C TYR A 209 6.06 3.87 -9.82
N GLN A 210 5.05 3.63 -10.65
CA GLN A 210 4.90 4.26 -11.97
C GLN A 210 4.78 5.77 -11.87
N LEU A 211 3.93 6.25 -10.97
CA LEU A 211 3.72 7.68 -10.76
C LEU A 211 5.01 8.36 -10.29
N LEU A 212 5.67 7.77 -9.29
CA LEU A 212 6.86 8.33 -8.67
C LEU A 212 8.03 8.38 -9.66
N THR A 213 8.25 7.30 -10.41
CA THR A 213 9.27 7.24 -11.46
C THR A 213 9.01 8.26 -12.56
N ALA A 214 7.75 8.40 -13.00
CA ALA A 214 7.40 9.36 -14.05
C ALA A 214 7.56 10.82 -13.61
N ILE A 215 7.27 11.14 -12.35
CA ILE A 215 7.43 12.50 -11.81
C ILE A 215 8.91 12.84 -11.63
N VAL A 216 9.70 11.92 -11.06
CA VAL A 216 11.12 12.16 -10.76
C VAL A 216 11.99 12.08 -12.02
N ALA A 217 11.58 11.35 -13.06
CA ALA A 217 12.29 11.31 -14.34
C ALA A 217 12.03 12.53 -15.23
N LYS A 218 10.99 13.33 -14.96
CA LYS A 218 10.78 14.58 -15.71
C LYS A 218 11.86 15.58 -15.28
N PRO A 219 12.71 16.07 -16.21
CA PRO A 219 13.60 17.18 -15.87
C PRO A 219 12.73 18.34 -15.39
N THR A 220 13.07 18.91 -14.24
CA THR A 220 12.44 20.11 -13.69
C THR A 220 12.42 21.15 -14.80
N GLN A 221 11.23 21.46 -15.34
CA GLN A 221 11.10 22.59 -16.25
C GLN A 221 11.29 23.85 -15.40
N GLU A 222 12.47 24.46 -15.53
CA GLU A 222 12.76 25.82 -15.07
C GLU A 222 11.87 26.86 -15.79
#